data_AF-A0A377DQ46-F1
#
_entry.id   AF-A0A377DQ46-F1
#
_cell.length_a   1.000
_cell.length_b   1.000
_cell.length_c   1.000
_cell.angle_alpha   90.00
_cell.angle_beta   90.00
_cell.angle_gamma   90.00
#
_symmetry.space_group_name_H-M   'P 1'
#
loop_
_entity.id
_entity.type
_entity.pdbx_description
1 polymer ?
#
loop_
_entity_poly.entity_id
_entity_poly.type
_entity_poly.pdbx_seq_one_letter_code
_entity_poly.pdbx_strand_id
1 'polypeptide(L)'
;MGVYSAENQLLACFRVAEDNSYSTADDDLFTLPEGDISIGTPHVLEISPTDAAAFGQLFADYELLPPFRQLDRNSYALTEAERNASELTRWAGRKCPSGRVMGLANKGWIKGEPQDGGWIGWMIKPLGRWSLIMEIDEGFAVGMSPAELSAEQLLSKLWLWKAKRKAMAGGVIQHRKRSFSVLDAITASELINDIEALFE
;
A
#
# COMPACT_ATOMS: atom_id res chain seq x y z
N MET A 1 6.72 18.61 -2.12
CA MET A 1 7.53 17.96 -3.17
C MET A 1 8.81 17.43 -2.55
N GLY A 2 9.45 16.46 -3.19
CA GLY A 2 10.71 15.87 -2.76
C GLY A 2 11.71 15.82 -3.91
N VAL A 3 12.97 16.12 -3.61
CA VAL A 3 14.12 15.90 -4.50
C VAL A 3 14.69 14.52 -4.19
N TYR A 4 14.91 13.71 -5.23
CA TYR A 4 15.43 12.36 -5.12
C TYR A 4 16.74 12.19 -5.87
N SER A 5 17.64 11.38 -5.32
CA SER A 5 18.85 10.93 -6.03
C SER A 5 18.52 9.96 -7.18
N ALA A 6 19.51 9.64 -8.00
CA ALA A 6 19.43 8.61 -9.04
C ALA A 6 19.06 7.22 -8.48
N GLU A 7 19.38 6.95 -7.20
CA GLU A 7 19.03 5.73 -6.46
C GLU A 7 17.65 5.78 -5.80
N ASN A 8 16.84 6.81 -6.12
CA ASN A 8 15.49 7.01 -5.57
C ASN A 8 15.50 7.15 -4.03
N GLN A 9 16.47 7.87 -3.49
CA GLN A 9 16.51 8.27 -2.08
C GLN A 9 16.08 9.72 -1.94
N LEU A 10 15.15 10.00 -1.02
CA LEU A 10 14.73 11.37 -0.74
C LEU A 10 15.90 12.17 -0.12
N LEU A 11 16.29 13.25 -0.80
CA LEU A 11 17.39 14.12 -0.41
C LEU A 11 16.90 15.36 0.36
N ALA A 12 15.78 15.94 -0.08
CA ALA A 12 15.18 17.12 0.53
C ALA A 12 13.69 17.21 0.19
N CYS A 13 12.92 17.84 1.08
CA CYS A 13 11.55 18.25 0.81
C CYS A 13 11.47 19.75 0.58
N PHE A 14 10.56 20.16 -0.30
CA PHE A 14 10.28 21.56 -0.59
C PHE A 14 8.82 21.76 -1.01
N ARG A 15 8.29 22.98 -0.87
CA ARG A 15 7.01 23.41 -1.47
C ARG A 15 7.27 24.34 -2.66
N VAL A 16 6.28 24.46 -3.54
CA VAL A 16 6.25 25.53 -4.55
C VAL A 16 5.39 26.64 -3.97
N ALA A 17 5.95 27.84 -3.85
CA ALA A 17 5.25 29.02 -3.36
C ALA A 17 4.44 29.70 -4.48
N GLU A 18 3.62 30.69 -4.12
CA GLU A 18 2.74 31.41 -5.05
C GLU A 18 3.47 32.14 -6.18
N ASP A 19 4.70 32.57 -5.92
CA ASP A 19 5.58 33.24 -6.88
C ASP A 19 6.39 32.24 -7.74
N ASN A 20 6.11 30.95 -7.62
CA ASN A 20 6.84 29.82 -8.21
C ASN A 20 8.28 29.63 -7.70
N SER A 21 8.67 30.32 -6.63
CA SER A 21 9.87 29.96 -5.89
C SER A 21 9.67 28.64 -5.13
N TYR A 22 10.76 28.06 -4.67
CA TYR A 22 10.72 26.89 -3.80
C TYR A 22 11.11 27.28 -2.39
N SER A 23 10.45 26.70 -1.38
CA SER A 23 10.86 26.87 0.00
C SER A 23 10.89 25.57 0.79
N THR A 24 11.71 25.55 1.82
CA THR A 24 11.87 24.42 2.75
C THR A 24 10.72 24.36 3.76
N ALA A 25 10.82 23.46 4.74
CA ALA A 25 9.86 23.37 5.84
C ALA A 25 9.92 24.58 6.81
N ASP A 26 11.07 25.27 6.87
CA ASP A 26 11.27 26.50 7.65
C ASP A 26 10.90 27.77 6.87
N ASP A 27 10.32 27.59 5.68
CA ASP A 27 9.99 28.64 4.70
C ASP A 27 11.17 29.42 4.11
N ASP A 28 12.39 28.91 4.30
CA ASP A 28 13.58 29.46 3.65
C ASP A 28 13.62 29.12 2.16
N LEU A 29 14.19 30.04 1.35
CA LEU A 29 14.40 29.83 -0.09
C LEU A 29 15.18 28.52 -0.34
N PHE A 30 14.58 27.65 -1.14
CA PHE A 30 15.17 26.39 -1.56
C PHE A 30 15.64 26.49 -3.01
N THR A 31 16.90 26.15 -3.26
CA THR A 31 17.42 26.02 -4.63
C THR A 31 17.51 24.53 -4.96
N LEU A 32 16.95 24.14 -6.12
CA LEU A 32 17.07 22.76 -6.58
C LEU A 32 18.55 22.39 -6.76
N PRO A 33 19.01 21.25 -6.22
CA PRO A 33 20.35 20.77 -6.48
C PRO A 33 20.58 20.56 -7.98
N GLU A 34 21.80 20.84 -8.45
CA GLU A 34 22.21 20.48 -9.81
C GLU A 34 22.56 18.99 -9.91
N GLY A 35 22.50 18.44 -11.12
CA GLY A 35 22.91 17.07 -11.42
C GLY A 35 21.76 16.14 -11.76
N ASP A 36 22.00 14.83 -11.60
CA ASP A 36 21.03 13.79 -11.89
C ASP A 36 20.07 13.63 -10.69
N ILE A 37 19.01 14.43 -10.71
CA ILE A 37 17.96 14.44 -9.70
C ILE A 37 16.60 14.18 -10.35
N SER A 38 15.68 13.63 -9.56
CA SER A 38 14.26 13.57 -9.92
C SER A 38 13.40 14.28 -8.87
N ILE A 39 12.26 14.81 -9.31
CA ILE A 39 11.29 15.46 -8.43
C ILE A 39 10.05 14.57 -8.34
N GLY A 40 9.59 14.33 -7.12
CA GLY A 40 8.42 13.50 -6.86
C GLY A 40 7.64 13.91 -5.62
N THR A 41 6.60 13.14 -5.31
CA THR A 41 5.82 13.28 -4.08
C THR A 41 6.40 12.35 -3.02
N PRO A 42 6.94 12.86 -1.89
CA PRO A 42 7.44 12.03 -0.81
C PRO A 42 6.33 11.25 -0.13
N HIS A 43 6.59 9.99 0.16
CA HIS A 43 5.76 9.22 1.07
C HIS A 43 6.00 9.72 2.50
N VAL A 44 4.96 9.73 3.35
CA VAL A 44 5.07 10.25 4.73
C VAL A 44 6.17 9.57 5.55
N LEU A 45 6.45 8.29 5.28
CA LEU A 45 7.53 7.53 5.92
C LEU A 45 8.95 7.96 5.52
N GLU A 46 9.09 8.72 4.45
CA GLU A 46 10.37 9.27 4.00
C GLU A 46 10.63 10.65 4.61
N ILE A 47 9.57 11.35 5.03
CA ILE A 47 9.64 12.69 5.60
C ILE A 47 9.93 12.58 7.10
N SER A 48 10.84 13.40 7.61
CA SER A 48 11.06 13.46 9.06
C SER A 48 9.78 13.94 9.77
N PRO A 49 9.46 13.47 10.98
CA PRO A 49 8.31 13.96 11.72
C PRO A 49 8.34 15.48 11.95
N THR A 50 9.53 16.05 12.11
CA THR A 50 9.74 17.49 12.27
C THR A 50 9.37 18.24 10.99
N ASP A 51 9.88 17.81 9.84
CA ASP A 51 9.54 18.47 8.56
C ASP A 51 8.06 18.30 8.22
N ALA A 52 7.49 17.11 8.47
CA ALA A 52 6.07 16.87 8.25
C ALA A 52 5.19 17.82 9.07
N ALA A 53 5.54 18.05 10.34
CA ALA A 53 4.85 19.02 11.19
C ALA A 53 5.05 20.46 10.72
N ALA A 54 6.28 20.84 10.34
CA ALA A 54 6.59 22.19 9.87
C ALA A 54 5.88 22.51 8.54
N PHE A 55 5.90 21.61 7.55
CA PHE A 55 5.09 21.78 6.33
C PHE A 55 3.59 21.83 6.63
N GLY A 56 3.11 21.02 7.58
CA GLY A 56 1.71 21.08 8.03
C GLY A 56 1.33 22.46 8.59
N GLN A 57 2.22 23.05 9.39
CA GLN A 57 2.04 24.41 9.92
C GLN A 57 2.07 25.45 8.81
N LEU A 58 3.04 25.37 7.88
CA LEU A 58 3.09 26.28 6.72
C LEU A 58 1.81 26.22 5.89
N PHE A 59 1.27 25.02 5.63
CA PHE A 59 0.01 24.91 4.90
C PHE A 59 -1.15 25.56 5.66
N ALA A 60 -1.20 25.44 6.98
CA ALA A 60 -2.20 26.12 7.79
C ALA A 60 -2.04 27.65 7.76
N ASP A 61 -0.81 28.15 7.91
CA ASP A 61 -0.51 29.60 7.97
C ASP A 61 -0.83 30.30 6.65
N TYR A 62 -0.64 29.62 5.52
CA TYR A 62 -1.00 30.11 4.18
C TYR A 62 -2.43 29.73 3.76
N GLU A 63 -3.24 29.17 4.67
CA GLU A 63 -4.62 28.71 4.41
C GLU A 63 -4.74 27.75 3.21
N LEU A 64 -3.68 26.96 2.97
CA LEU A 64 -3.61 25.97 1.90
C LEU A 64 -4.28 24.68 2.34
N LEU A 65 -5.48 24.42 1.80
CA LEU A 65 -6.19 23.17 2.02
C LEU A 65 -5.68 22.08 1.07
N PRO A 66 -4.98 21.04 1.56
CA PRO A 66 -4.53 19.96 0.69
C PRO A 66 -5.76 19.20 0.16
N PRO A 67 -5.78 18.82 -1.14
CA PRO A 67 -6.91 18.13 -1.75
C PRO A 67 -7.12 16.70 -1.21
N PHE A 68 -6.12 16.15 -0.51
CA PHE A 68 -6.18 14.85 0.15
C PHE A 68 -5.13 14.79 1.26
N ARG A 69 -5.29 13.82 2.16
CA ARG A 69 -4.33 13.55 3.26
C ARG A 69 -2.99 13.09 2.70
N GLN A 70 -1.98 13.95 2.77
CA GLN A 70 -0.62 13.65 2.33
C GLN A 70 0.34 13.54 3.52
N LEU A 71 0.40 14.58 4.36
CA LEU A 71 1.28 14.62 5.53
C LEU A 71 0.66 13.89 6.74
N ASP A 72 -0.66 13.86 6.82
CA ASP A 72 -1.46 13.19 7.84
C ASP A 72 -2.04 11.86 7.35
N ARG A 73 -1.50 11.30 6.26
CA ARG A 73 -1.87 9.97 5.78
C ARG A 73 -1.46 8.93 6.82
N ASN A 74 -2.37 8.01 7.14
CA ASN A 74 -2.04 6.86 8.00
C ASN A 74 -0.84 6.11 7.42
N SER A 75 0.14 5.81 8.27
CA SER A 75 1.24 4.93 7.93
C SER A 75 1.36 3.84 8.98
N TYR A 76 1.78 2.66 8.54
CA TYR A 76 1.83 1.48 9.37
C TYR A 76 3.18 0.78 9.22
N ALA A 77 3.63 0.17 10.30
CA ALA A 77 4.80 -0.67 10.31
C ALA A 77 4.41 -2.14 10.56
N LEU A 78 5.19 -3.04 9.96
CA LEU A 78 5.27 -4.41 10.42
C LEU A 78 6.04 -4.42 11.74
N THR A 79 5.54 -5.16 12.72
CA THR A 79 6.34 -5.53 13.89
C THR A 79 7.53 -6.39 13.45
N GLU A 80 8.55 -6.51 14.30
CA GLU A 80 9.70 -7.37 14.01
C GLU A 80 9.27 -8.83 13.77
N ALA A 81 8.31 -9.32 14.56
CA ALA A 81 7.75 -10.66 14.40
C ALA A 81 7.08 -10.83 13.03
N GLU A 82 6.23 -9.89 12.62
CA GLU A 82 5.56 -9.93 11.32
C GLU A 82 6.53 -9.79 10.15
N ARG A 83 7.55 -8.94 10.30
CA ARG A 83 8.62 -8.79 9.30
C ARG A 83 9.34 -10.12 9.07
N ASN A 84 9.60 -10.88 10.12
CA ASN A 84 10.26 -12.18 10.03
C ASN A 84 9.30 -13.35 9.70
N ALA A 85 8.00 -13.15 9.82
CA ALA A 85 6.99 -14.16 9.52
C ALA A 85 6.77 -14.35 8.02
N SER A 86 6.30 -15.54 7.62
CA SER A 86 5.90 -15.85 6.24
C SER A 86 4.40 -15.70 5.98
N GLU A 87 3.62 -15.45 7.04
CA GLU A 87 2.19 -15.20 7.01
C GLU A 87 1.87 -14.09 8.01
N LEU A 88 0.88 -13.25 7.69
CA LEU A 88 0.28 -12.31 8.63
C LEU A 88 -1.11 -12.79 9.00
N THR A 89 -1.32 -12.96 10.30
CA THR A 89 -2.62 -13.33 10.89
C THR A 89 -3.21 -12.21 11.74
N ARG A 90 -2.69 -10.98 11.61
CA ARG A 90 -3.17 -9.78 12.31
C ARG A 90 -4.69 -9.57 12.15
N TRP A 91 -5.24 -9.97 11.00
CA TRP A 91 -6.66 -9.83 10.66
C TRP A 91 -7.45 -11.14 10.70
N ALA A 92 -6.83 -12.24 11.13
CA ALA A 92 -7.46 -13.55 11.13
C ALA A 92 -8.78 -13.53 11.92
N GLY A 93 -9.86 -14.01 11.29
CA GLY A 93 -11.19 -14.07 11.91
C GLY A 93 -11.96 -12.75 11.93
N ARG A 94 -11.41 -11.65 11.39
CA ARG A 94 -12.15 -10.40 11.22
C ARG A 94 -13.05 -10.49 9.99
N LYS A 95 -14.26 -9.96 10.09
CA LYS A 95 -15.21 -9.86 8.98
C LYS A 95 -15.18 -8.46 8.36
N CYS A 96 -15.28 -8.39 7.03
CA CYS A 96 -15.43 -7.14 6.29
C CYS A 96 -16.50 -7.27 5.20
N PRO A 97 -17.14 -6.16 4.77
CA PRO A 97 -18.12 -6.22 3.69
C PRO A 97 -17.52 -6.75 2.38
N SER A 98 -18.19 -7.71 1.72
CA SER A 98 -17.70 -8.28 0.45
C SER A 98 -17.50 -7.22 -0.64
N GLY A 99 -18.34 -6.17 -0.65
CA GLY A 99 -18.19 -5.04 -1.58
C GLY A 99 -16.85 -4.31 -1.44
N ARG A 100 -16.28 -4.23 -0.23
CA ARG A 100 -14.96 -3.60 -0.01
C ARG A 100 -13.82 -4.48 -0.51
N VAL A 101 -13.92 -5.80 -0.29
CA VAL A 101 -12.97 -6.77 -0.86
C VAL A 101 -12.95 -6.68 -2.38
N MET A 102 -14.13 -6.61 -3.01
CA MET A 102 -14.25 -6.40 -4.47
C MET A 102 -13.68 -5.03 -4.90
N GLY A 103 -13.87 -4.00 -4.09
CA GLY A 103 -13.33 -2.65 -4.30
C GLY A 103 -11.80 -2.57 -4.31
N LEU A 104 -11.09 -3.56 -3.75
CA LEU A 104 -9.62 -3.64 -3.85
C LEU A 104 -9.12 -3.70 -5.30
N ALA A 105 -9.96 -4.09 -6.25
CA ALA A 105 -9.63 -4.02 -7.67
C ALA A 105 -9.27 -2.59 -8.13
N ASN A 106 -9.91 -1.57 -7.55
CA ASN A 106 -9.59 -0.16 -7.81
C ASN A 106 -8.22 0.24 -7.25
N LYS A 107 -7.66 -0.58 -6.36
CA LYS A 107 -6.33 -0.44 -5.78
C LYS A 107 -5.33 -1.42 -6.39
N GLY A 108 -5.61 -1.97 -7.58
CA GLY A 108 -4.69 -2.84 -8.31
C GLY A 108 -4.55 -4.24 -7.72
N TRP A 109 -5.48 -4.67 -6.86
CA TRP A 109 -5.63 -6.09 -6.53
C TRP A 109 -6.37 -6.81 -7.65
N ILE A 110 -6.12 -8.10 -7.79
CA ILE A 110 -6.78 -8.98 -8.75
C ILE A 110 -7.38 -10.18 -8.04
N LYS A 111 -8.45 -10.72 -8.61
CA LYS A 111 -9.04 -11.96 -8.13
C LYS A 111 -8.08 -13.13 -8.38
N GLY A 112 -8.08 -14.09 -7.46
CA GLY A 112 -7.40 -15.37 -7.64
C GLY A 112 -7.91 -16.15 -8.85
N GLU A 113 -7.18 -17.22 -9.21
CA GLU A 113 -7.71 -18.14 -10.21
C GLU A 113 -8.93 -18.89 -9.68
N PRO A 114 -9.96 -19.08 -10.51
CA PRO A 114 -11.07 -19.94 -10.16
C PRO A 114 -10.57 -21.37 -9.92
N GLN A 115 -10.94 -21.94 -8.77
CA GLN A 115 -10.76 -23.35 -8.45
C GLN A 115 -11.97 -24.17 -8.95
N ASP A 116 -12.15 -25.37 -8.38
CA ASP A 116 -13.27 -26.25 -8.67
C ASP A 116 -14.61 -25.51 -8.53
N GLY A 117 -15.49 -25.68 -9.51
CA GLY A 117 -16.77 -24.98 -9.57
C GLY A 117 -16.68 -23.48 -9.87
N GLY A 118 -15.50 -22.97 -10.26
CA GLY A 118 -15.31 -21.55 -10.53
C GLY A 118 -15.18 -20.70 -9.26
N TRP A 119 -14.88 -21.31 -8.12
CA TRP A 119 -14.78 -20.65 -6.83
C TRP A 119 -13.46 -19.90 -6.65
N ILE A 120 -13.51 -18.68 -6.12
CA ILE A 120 -12.33 -17.86 -5.85
C ILE A 120 -12.29 -17.54 -4.35
N GLY A 121 -11.25 -18.03 -3.67
CA GLY A 121 -11.05 -17.86 -2.22
C GLY A 121 -9.92 -16.89 -1.85
N TRP A 122 -9.39 -16.12 -2.81
CA TRP A 122 -8.32 -15.16 -2.50
C TRP A 122 -8.26 -13.98 -3.46
N MET A 123 -7.68 -12.89 -2.97
CA MET A 123 -7.26 -11.71 -3.73
C MET A 123 -5.73 -11.66 -3.78
N ILE A 124 -5.20 -11.08 -4.87
CA ILE A 124 -3.76 -11.02 -5.14
C ILE A 124 -3.37 -9.56 -5.41
N LYS A 125 -2.35 -9.05 -4.73
CA LYS A 125 -1.69 -7.79 -5.06
C LYS A 125 -0.34 -8.06 -5.71
N PRO A 126 -0.14 -7.73 -7.00
CA PRO A 126 1.17 -7.79 -7.62
C PRO A 126 2.14 -6.77 -6.99
N LEU A 127 3.34 -7.22 -6.65
CA LEU A 127 4.40 -6.43 -6.00
C LEU A 127 5.73 -6.65 -6.72
N GLY A 128 5.72 -6.44 -8.05
CA GLY A 128 6.85 -6.75 -8.93
C GLY A 128 7.16 -8.25 -8.98
N ARG A 129 8.29 -8.65 -8.39
CA ARG A 129 8.68 -10.08 -8.33
C ARG A 129 7.91 -10.89 -7.27
N TRP A 130 7.18 -10.19 -6.41
CA TRP A 130 6.37 -10.78 -5.34
C TRP A 130 4.89 -10.63 -5.65
N SER A 131 4.06 -11.39 -4.96
CA SER A 131 2.62 -11.18 -4.90
C SER A 131 2.17 -11.40 -3.47
N LEU A 132 1.39 -10.47 -2.93
CA LEU A 132 0.71 -10.66 -1.67
C LEU A 132 -0.61 -11.35 -1.95
N ILE A 133 -0.87 -12.45 -1.26
CA ILE A 133 -2.13 -13.17 -1.33
C ILE A 133 -2.91 -12.89 -0.05
N MET A 134 -4.18 -12.57 -0.18
CA MET A 134 -5.13 -12.42 0.92
C MET A 134 -6.21 -13.49 0.77
N GLU A 135 -6.28 -14.43 1.71
CA GLU A 135 -7.26 -15.51 1.73
C GLU A 135 -8.53 -15.09 2.46
N ILE A 136 -9.66 -15.45 1.86
CA ILE A 136 -11.01 -15.17 2.32
C ILE A 136 -11.83 -16.45 2.31
N ASP A 137 -12.69 -16.65 3.33
CA ASP A 137 -13.35 -17.95 3.51
C ASP A 137 -14.70 -18.04 2.77
N GLU A 138 -15.44 -16.94 2.65
CA GLU A 138 -16.75 -16.92 1.96
C GLU A 138 -16.61 -16.83 0.45
N GLY A 139 -15.46 -16.36 -0.07
CA GLY A 139 -15.13 -16.34 -1.48
C GLY A 139 -16.18 -15.69 -2.40
N PHE A 140 -16.07 -16.01 -3.68
CA PHE A 140 -17.07 -15.67 -4.71
C PHE A 140 -16.92 -16.59 -5.93
N ALA A 141 -18.01 -16.83 -6.66
CA ALA A 141 -17.97 -17.58 -7.91
C ALA A 141 -17.68 -16.67 -9.12
N VAL A 142 -17.08 -17.23 -10.18
CA VAL A 142 -16.93 -16.52 -11.46
C VAL A 142 -18.30 -16.10 -12.00
N GLY A 143 -18.43 -14.82 -12.37
CA GLY A 143 -19.66 -14.27 -12.94
C GLY A 143 -20.75 -13.94 -11.92
N MET A 144 -20.52 -14.18 -10.63
CA MET A 144 -21.44 -13.83 -9.55
C MET A 144 -21.74 -12.32 -9.57
N SER A 145 -23.03 -11.98 -9.53
CA SER A 145 -23.47 -10.59 -9.45
C SER A 145 -23.27 -10.03 -8.02
N PRO A 146 -23.18 -8.71 -7.84
CA PRO A 146 -23.07 -8.12 -6.51
C PRO A 146 -24.21 -8.49 -5.55
N ALA A 147 -25.40 -8.81 -6.06
CA ALA A 147 -26.56 -9.21 -5.27
C ALA A 147 -26.47 -10.65 -4.71
N GLU A 148 -25.61 -11.48 -5.29
CA GLU A 148 -25.41 -12.88 -4.90
C GLU A 148 -24.21 -13.05 -3.96
N LEU A 149 -23.42 -12.00 -3.75
CA LEU A 149 -22.30 -12.02 -2.82
C LEU A 149 -22.82 -12.24 -1.39
N SER A 150 -22.09 -13.04 -0.60
CA SER A 150 -22.21 -12.98 0.86
C SER A 150 -22.09 -11.53 1.31
N ALA A 151 -22.84 -11.12 2.34
CA ALA A 151 -22.75 -9.77 2.87
C ALA A 151 -21.32 -9.44 3.38
N GLU A 152 -20.63 -10.45 3.93
CA GLU A 152 -19.33 -10.33 4.57
C GLU A 152 -18.35 -11.39 4.06
N GLN A 153 -17.07 -11.07 4.12
CA GLN A 153 -15.94 -11.99 3.96
C GLN A 153 -15.22 -12.11 5.30
N LEU A 154 -14.79 -13.33 5.65
CA LEU A 154 -13.83 -13.54 6.73
C LEU A 154 -12.42 -13.50 6.17
N LEU A 155 -11.54 -12.67 6.74
CA LEU A 155 -10.11 -12.72 6.42
C LEU A 155 -9.44 -13.81 7.24
N SER A 156 -8.76 -14.74 6.55
CA SER A 156 -8.03 -15.83 7.22
C SER A 156 -6.57 -15.48 7.47
N LYS A 157 -5.85 -15.13 6.41
CA LYS A 157 -4.42 -14.76 6.50
C LYS A 157 -3.92 -14.12 5.21
N LEU A 158 -2.75 -13.51 5.32
CA LEU A 158 -2.01 -12.99 4.20
C LEU A 158 -0.64 -13.67 4.09
N TRP A 159 -0.14 -13.88 2.87
CA TRP A 159 1.23 -14.36 2.67
C TRP A 159 1.88 -13.81 1.41
N LEU A 160 3.20 -13.69 1.44
CA LEU A 160 3.99 -13.33 0.26
C LEU A 160 4.40 -14.55 -0.53
N TRP A 161 4.21 -14.47 -1.83
CA TRP A 161 4.59 -15.47 -2.80
C TRP A 161 5.56 -14.89 -3.84
N LYS A 162 6.53 -15.70 -4.29
CA LYS A 162 7.38 -15.34 -5.43
C LYS A 162 6.66 -15.63 -6.73
N ALA A 163 6.33 -14.61 -7.50
CA ALA A 163 5.69 -14.78 -8.79
C ALA A 163 6.59 -15.63 -9.72
N LYS A 164 6.08 -16.77 -10.20
CA LYS A 164 6.61 -17.41 -11.42
C LYS A 164 5.74 -16.99 -12.58
N ARG A 165 6.36 -16.62 -13.71
CA ARG A 165 5.72 -16.23 -14.99
C ARG A 165 4.74 -17.27 -15.59
N LYS A 166 4.61 -18.47 -15.00
CA LYS A 166 3.87 -19.62 -15.57
C LYS A 166 3.51 -20.69 -14.52
N ALA A 167 2.90 -20.30 -13.40
CA ALA A 167 2.44 -21.24 -12.37
C ALA A 167 1.01 -20.89 -11.92
N MET A 168 0.12 -20.84 -12.90
CA MET A 168 -1.30 -20.52 -12.80
C MET A 168 -2.06 -21.63 -13.55
N ALA A 169 -1.68 -22.87 -13.24
CA ALA A 169 -2.23 -24.09 -13.80
C ALA A 169 -2.04 -25.20 -12.75
N GLY A 170 -3.12 -25.56 -12.07
CA GLY A 170 -3.15 -26.73 -11.19
C GLY A 170 -2.96 -26.43 -9.70
N GLY A 171 -4.01 -25.93 -9.06
CA GLY A 171 -4.61 -26.53 -7.86
C GLY A 171 -3.85 -26.64 -6.53
N VAL A 172 -2.53 -26.39 -6.47
CA VAL A 172 -1.80 -26.49 -5.19
C VAL A 172 -0.73 -25.40 -5.10
N ILE A 173 -0.95 -24.41 -4.23
CA ILE A 173 0.06 -23.42 -3.83
C ILE A 173 1.11 -24.11 -2.92
N GLN A 174 1.92 -25.00 -3.49
CA GLN A 174 3.00 -25.68 -2.76
C GLN A 174 4.27 -24.80 -2.70
N HIS A 175 4.40 -24.13 -1.54
CA HIS A 175 5.62 -23.85 -0.76
C HIS A 175 6.81 -23.08 -1.36
N ARG A 176 6.64 -21.78 -1.67
CA ARG A 176 7.71 -20.81 -1.36
C ARG A 176 7.13 -19.52 -0.81
N LYS A 177 6.46 -19.60 0.35
CA LYS A 177 6.17 -18.41 1.15
C LYS A 177 7.48 -17.71 1.48
N ARG A 178 7.46 -16.38 1.47
CA ARG A 178 8.61 -15.56 1.86
C ARG A 178 8.28 -14.74 3.08
N SER A 179 9.32 -14.42 3.84
CA SER A 179 9.21 -13.49 4.94
C SER A 179 8.92 -12.09 4.41
N PHE A 180 8.15 -11.30 5.16
CA PHE A 180 7.81 -9.91 4.81
C PHE A 180 9.02 -8.95 4.88
N SER A 181 10.16 -9.40 5.41
CA SER A 181 11.44 -8.67 5.42
C SER A 181 11.96 -8.28 4.03
N VAL A 182 11.43 -8.90 2.97
CA VAL A 182 11.77 -8.59 1.57
C VAL A 182 11.05 -7.35 1.02
N LEU A 183 10.07 -6.82 1.74
CA LEU A 183 9.37 -5.59 1.39
C LEU A 183 10.07 -4.38 2.02
N ASP A 184 10.12 -3.28 1.29
CA ASP A 184 10.46 -1.98 1.87
C ASP A 184 9.30 -1.47 2.75
N ALA A 185 9.60 -0.46 3.58
CA ALA A 185 8.65 0.06 4.57
C ALA A 185 7.41 0.71 3.93
N ILE A 186 7.57 1.36 2.78
CA ILE A 186 6.47 2.04 2.07
C ILE A 186 5.52 0.99 1.52
N THR A 187 6.04 -0.01 0.81
CA THR A 187 5.24 -1.13 0.29
C THR A 187 4.51 -1.84 1.43
N ALA A 188 5.18 -2.13 2.55
CA ALA A 188 4.55 -2.77 3.70
C ALA A 188 3.42 -1.90 4.31
N SER A 189 3.66 -0.60 4.48
CA SER A 189 2.68 0.35 5.01
C SER A 189 1.43 0.44 4.14
N GLU A 190 1.60 0.58 2.82
CA GLU A 190 0.48 0.71 1.89
C GLU A 190 -0.35 -0.57 1.78
N LEU A 191 0.30 -1.74 1.91
CA LEU A 191 -0.41 -3.01 2.01
C LEU A 191 -1.24 -3.10 3.28
N ILE A 192 -0.67 -2.73 4.43
CA ILE A 192 -1.42 -2.70 5.70
C ILE A 192 -2.60 -1.73 5.60
N ASN A 193 -2.39 -0.55 5.02
CA ASN A 193 -3.43 0.47 4.80
C ASN A 193 -4.59 -0.06 3.94
N ASP A 194 -4.29 -0.81 2.88
CA ASP A 194 -5.31 -1.46 2.05
C ASP A 194 -6.18 -2.44 2.83
N ILE A 195 -5.58 -3.20 3.75
CA ILE A 195 -6.27 -4.20 4.55
C ILE A 195 -7.04 -3.57 5.71
N GLU A 196 -6.48 -2.59 6.41
CA GLU A 196 -7.20 -1.88 7.48
C GLU A 196 -8.45 -1.18 6.93
N ALA A 197 -8.37 -0.56 5.74
CA ALA A 197 -9.49 0.08 5.08
C ALA A 197 -10.67 -0.87 4.76
N LEU A 198 -10.48 -2.18 4.79
CA LEU A 198 -11.59 -3.14 4.66
C LEU A 198 -12.53 -3.07 5.87
N PHE A 199 -12.04 -2.64 7.02
CA PHE A 199 -12.74 -2.71 8.31
C PHE A 199 -13.20 -1.36 8.87
N GLU A 200 -12.87 -0.25 8.21
CA GLU A 200 -13.25 1.12 8.63
C GLU A 200 -14.65 1.53 8.23
#